data_AF-A0A820IBU5-F1
#
_entry.id   AF-A0A820IBU5-F1
#
_cell.length_a   1.000
_cell.length_b   1.000
_cell.length_c   1.000
_cell.angle_alpha   90.00
_cell.angle_beta   90.00
_cell.angle_gamma   90.00
#
_symmetry.space_group_name_H-M   'P 1'
#
loop_
_entity.id
_entity.type
_entity.pdbx_description
1 polymer ?
#
loop_
_entity_poly.entity_id
_entity_poly.type
_entity_poly.pdbx_seq_one_letter_code
_entity_poly.pdbx_strand_id
1 'polypeptide(L)'
;MDIWIELTKQSAAITYNNLYLLTDCFNRISAIWQQCVESKSIIDINDDYTIEKAFSSCLMMLDISHIHSFLYKIDEISNETIVPFNVHLILSVASYFARYLSSDHSWIFNDRMGVLVALINYVEQRIKLIKTLSGSIVECIINLFWNLSDRIFLVPILVEINLPKNIVNWLSYSYEHCVSFISIIHNLSRHDEGVDALNKCNTIEIIKNYQHEKSFMINMERLLLISMILAQLSSPEQLKCDKRIMNGVLNELLQRTMNAAKNE
;
A
#
# COMPACT_ATOMS: atom_id res chain seq x y z
N MET A 1 -22.62 -7.69 12.17
CA MET A 1 -21.34 -8.25 11.71
C MET A 1 -21.54 -9.45 10.78
N ASP A 2 -22.46 -10.37 11.09
CA ASP A 2 -22.90 -11.43 10.15
C ASP A 2 -23.34 -10.90 8.77
N ILE A 3 -23.88 -9.69 8.74
CA ILE A 3 -24.29 -8.98 7.52
C ILE A 3 -23.09 -8.75 6.57
N TRP A 4 -21.88 -8.43 7.04
CA TRP A 4 -20.71 -8.23 6.15
C TRP A 4 -20.30 -9.54 5.46
N ILE A 5 -20.24 -10.62 6.25
CA ILE A 5 -19.89 -11.95 5.75
C ILE A 5 -20.97 -12.43 4.78
N GLU A 6 -22.23 -12.21 5.11
CA GLU A 6 -23.37 -12.59 4.28
C GLU A 6 -23.43 -11.79 2.97
N LEU A 7 -23.20 -10.47 3.03
CA LEU A 7 -23.11 -9.62 1.83
C LEU A 7 -21.89 -9.94 0.98
N THR A 8 -20.77 -10.36 1.58
CA THR A 8 -19.57 -10.80 0.86
C THR A 8 -19.79 -12.17 0.19
N LYS A 9 -20.48 -13.09 0.87
CA LYS A 9 -20.87 -14.37 0.27
C LYS A 9 -21.86 -14.17 -0.87
N GLN A 10 -22.83 -13.27 -0.69
CA GLN A 10 -23.79 -12.91 -1.73
C GLN A 10 -23.11 -12.21 -2.91
N SER A 11 -22.15 -11.30 -2.67
CA SER A 11 -21.38 -10.66 -3.75
C SER A 11 -20.50 -11.65 -4.53
N ALA A 12 -19.84 -12.57 -3.84
CA ALA A 12 -19.03 -13.62 -4.46
C ALA A 12 -19.85 -14.63 -5.28
N ALA A 13 -21.13 -14.84 -4.92
CA ALA A 13 -22.04 -15.73 -5.63
C ALA A 13 -22.71 -15.10 -6.88
N ILE A 14 -22.53 -13.79 -7.12
CA ILE A 14 -23.20 -13.07 -8.20
C ILE A 14 -22.43 -13.23 -9.53
N THR A 15 -23.07 -13.88 -10.50
CA THR A 15 -22.61 -13.99 -11.90
C THR A 15 -22.87 -12.71 -12.71
N TYR A 16 -22.24 -12.59 -13.89
CA TYR A 16 -22.23 -11.44 -14.82
C TYR A 16 -23.58 -10.71 -15.02
N ASN A 17 -24.71 -11.42 -15.00
CA ASN A 17 -26.02 -10.86 -15.32
C ASN A 17 -26.70 -10.06 -14.18
N ASN A 18 -26.05 -9.89 -13.03
CA ASN A 18 -26.67 -9.33 -11.83
C ASN A 18 -25.89 -8.15 -11.21
N LEU A 19 -25.37 -7.26 -12.06
CA LEU A 19 -24.70 -6.00 -11.66
C LEU A 19 -25.48 -5.19 -10.60
N TYR A 20 -26.82 -5.18 -10.67
CA TYR A 20 -27.68 -4.51 -9.69
C TYR A 20 -27.54 -5.08 -8.27
N LEU A 21 -27.47 -6.41 -8.12
CA LEU A 21 -27.29 -7.07 -6.82
C LEU A 21 -25.87 -6.83 -6.27
N LEU A 22 -24.88 -6.75 -7.16
CA LEU A 22 -23.51 -6.41 -6.80
C LEU A 22 -23.46 -4.97 -6.25
N THR A 23 -24.11 -4.02 -6.94
CA THR A 23 -24.25 -2.63 -6.51
C THR A 23 -25.02 -2.52 -5.19
N ASP A 24 -26.08 -3.30 -4.96
CA ASP A 24 -26.79 -3.31 -3.66
C ASP A 24 -25.88 -3.84 -2.54
N CYS A 25 -25.12 -4.92 -2.78
CA CYS A 25 -24.13 -5.41 -1.83
C CYS A 25 -23.06 -4.36 -1.52
N PHE A 26 -22.54 -3.67 -2.54
CA PHE A 26 -21.58 -2.59 -2.37
C PHE A 26 -22.15 -1.37 -1.68
N ASN A 27 -23.40 -1.00 -1.95
CA ASN A 27 -24.09 0.10 -1.26
C ASN A 27 -24.30 -0.24 0.22
N ARG A 28 -24.62 -1.49 0.55
CA ARG A 28 -24.73 -1.93 1.94
C ARG A 28 -23.38 -1.99 2.64
N ILE A 29 -22.34 -2.44 1.96
CA ILE A 29 -20.94 -2.37 2.41
C ILE A 29 -20.52 -0.91 2.65
N SER A 30 -20.86 0.00 1.74
CA SER A 30 -20.61 1.44 1.85
C SER A 30 -21.37 2.06 3.03
N ALA A 31 -22.64 1.68 3.23
CA ALA A 31 -23.46 2.16 4.34
C ALA A 31 -22.93 1.67 5.70
N ILE A 32 -22.52 0.40 5.79
CA ILE A 32 -21.93 -0.10 7.03
C ILE A 32 -20.53 0.52 7.23
N TRP A 33 -19.76 0.74 6.18
CA TRP A 33 -18.50 1.48 6.23
C TRP A 33 -18.68 2.92 6.76
N GLN A 34 -19.64 3.68 6.22
CA GLN A 34 -19.96 5.03 6.69
C GLN A 34 -20.35 5.02 8.16
N GLN A 35 -21.18 4.06 8.59
CA GLN A 35 -21.51 3.89 10.00
C GLN A 35 -20.26 3.61 10.83
N CYS A 36 -19.38 2.70 10.42
CA CYS A 36 -18.13 2.40 11.13
C CYS A 36 -17.16 3.58 11.20
N VAL A 37 -17.09 4.45 10.18
CA VAL A 37 -16.24 5.65 10.18
C VAL A 37 -16.81 6.74 11.07
N GLU A 38 -18.13 6.94 11.06
CA GLU A 38 -18.81 7.97 11.86
C GLU A 38 -18.89 7.59 13.33
N SER A 39 -19.08 6.31 13.63
CA SER A 39 -18.98 5.78 14.98
C SER A 39 -17.57 5.24 15.22
N LYS A 40 -16.67 6.07 15.74
CA LYS A 40 -15.36 5.62 16.30
C LYS A 40 -15.48 4.49 17.35
N SER A 41 -16.69 4.04 17.69
CA SER A 41 -17.04 3.16 18.81
C SER A 41 -17.70 1.82 18.43
N ILE A 42 -18.03 1.53 17.16
CA ILE A 42 -18.80 0.29 16.82
C ILE A 42 -17.90 -0.90 16.46
N ILE A 43 -16.70 -0.66 15.94
CA ILE A 43 -15.68 -1.71 15.87
C ILE A 43 -14.84 -1.49 17.12
N ASP A 44 -14.91 -2.41 18.07
CA ASP A 44 -13.88 -2.48 19.10
C ASP A 44 -12.58 -2.77 18.33
N ILE A 45 -11.74 -1.74 18.14
CA ILE A 45 -10.50 -1.84 17.36
C ILE A 45 -9.54 -2.88 17.99
N ASN A 46 -9.87 -3.38 19.18
CA ASN A 46 -9.21 -4.49 19.85
C ASN A 46 -9.67 -5.89 19.38
N ASP A 47 -10.66 -6.01 18.51
CA ASP A 47 -11.08 -7.29 17.94
C ASP A 47 -10.36 -7.57 16.61
N ASP A 48 -9.11 -8.01 16.73
CA ASP A 48 -8.21 -8.40 15.64
C ASP A 48 -8.92 -9.30 14.60
N TYR A 49 -9.69 -10.27 15.10
CA TYR A 49 -10.44 -11.22 14.29
C TYR A 49 -11.47 -10.55 13.35
N THR A 50 -12.11 -9.48 13.81
CA THR A 50 -13.07 -8.72 13.00
C THR A 50 -12.37 -7.94 11.90
N ILE A 51 -11.26 -7.28 12.23
CA ILE A 51 -10.46 -6.51 11.27
C ILE A 51 -9.94 -7.43 10.17
N GLU A 52 -9.40 -8.59 10.54
CA GLU A 52 -8.89 -9.60 9.62
C GLU A 52 -9.96 -10.12 8.67
N LYS A 53 -11.13 -10.49 9.20
CA LYS A 53 -12.24 -10.97 8.36
C LYS A 53 -12.72 -9.91 7.38
N ALA A 54 -12.81 -8.67 7.82
CA ALA A 54 -13.22 -7.57 6.96
C ALA A 54 -12.17 -7.30 5.86
N PHE A 55 -10.89 -7.31 6.22
CA PHE A 55 -9.79 -7.19 5.26
C PHE A 55 -9.77 -8.36 4.25
N SER A 56 -9.85 -9.59 4.73
CA SER A 56 -9.90 -10.80 3.90
C SER A 56 -11.11 -10.80 2.97
N SER A 57 -12.27 -10.35 3.46
CA SER A 57 -13.48 -10.17 2.64
C SER A 57 -13.25 -9.17 1.50
N CYS A 58 -12.56 -8.06 1.77
CA CYS A 58 -12.21 -7.11 0.71
C CYS A 58 -11.32 -7.75 -0.36
N LEU A 59 -10.32 -8.54 0.02
CA LEU A 59 -9.48 -9.27 -0.93
C LEU A 59 -10.29 -10.29 -1.73
N MET A 60 -11.21 -11.02 -1.10
CA MET A 60 -12.12 -11.94 -1.80
C MET A 60 -13.00 -11.21 -2.83
N MET A 61 -13.46 -10.00 -2.51
CA MET A 61 -14.26 -9.22 -3.46
C MET A 61 -13.43 -8.74 -4.65
N LEU A 62 -12.16 -8.39 -4.44
CA LEU A 62 -11.24 -8.06 -5.53
C LEU A 62 -10.90 -9.27 -6.42
N ASP A 63 -11.06 -10.48 -5.90
CA ASP A 63 -10.84 -11.74 -6.62
C ASP A 63 -12.07 -12.19 -7.44
N ILE A 64 -13.21 -11.49 -7.33
CA ILE A 64 -14.39 -11.79 -8.15
C ILE A 64 -14.04 -11.60 -9.62
N SER A 65 -14.35 -12.60 -10.44
CA SER A 65 -13.96 -12.70 -11.86
C SER A 65 -14.05 -11.40 -12.68
N HIS A 66 -15.10 -10.59 -12.49
CA HIS A 66 -15.28 -9.32 -13.21
C HIS A 66 -14.34 -8.21 -12.73
N ILE A 67 -14.14 -8.09 -11.42
CA ILE A 67 -13.18 -7.14 -10.85
C ILE A 67 -11.76 -7.58 -11.21
N HIS A 68 -11.48 -8.87 -11.06
CA HIS A 68 -10.20 -9.44 -11.45
C HIS A 68 -9.92 -9.21 -12.95
N SER A 69 -10.89 -9.45 -13.84
CA SER A 69 -10.73 -9.15 -15.28
C SER A 69 -10.50 -7.66 -15.55
N PHE A 70 -11.20 -6.76 -14.84
CA PHE A 70 -10.96 -5.32 -14.94
C PHE A 70 -9.53 -4.94 -14.54
N LEU A 71 -8.99 -5.53 -13.46
CA LEU A 71 -7.61 -5.27 -13.01
C LEU A 71 -6.55 -5.71 -14.03
N TYR A 72 -6.85 -6.70 -14.88
CA TYR A 72 -5.93 -7.22 -15.91
C TYR A 72 -6.09 -6.59 -17.30
N LYS A 73 -7.26 -6.02 -17.63
CA LYS A 73 -7.59 -5.52 -18.96
C LYS A 73 -7.84 -4.00 -18.97
N ILE A 74 -6.80 -3.21 -18.76
CA ILE A 74 -6.91 -1.75 -18.71
C ILE A 74 -7.32 -1.14 -20.05
N ASP A 75 -6.98 -1.78 -21.17
CA ASP A 75 -7.29 -1.29 -22.53
C ASP A 75 -8.79 -1.42 -22.89
N GLU A 76 -9.50 -2.30 -22.19
CA GLU A 76 -10.95 -2.44 -22.27
C GLU A 76 -11.60 -1.70 -21.09
N ILE A 77 -11.29 -0.41 -20.91
CA ILE A 77 -11.97 0.43 -19.91
C ILE A 77 -13.46 0.22 -20.12
N SER A 78 -14.11 -0.53 -19.23
CA SER A 78 -15.53 -0.73 -19.32
C SER A 78 -16.15 0.67 -19.23
N ASN A 79 -16.86 1.10 -20.27
CA ASN A 79 -17.64 2.34 -20.24
C ASN A 79 -18.68 2.33 -19.10
N GLU A 80 -18.86 1.18 -18.45
CA GLU A 80 -19.58 1.00 -17.19
C GLU A 80 -18.80 1.63 -16.02
N THR A 81 -19.24 2.82 -15.61
CA THR A 81 -18.72 3.57 -14.45
C THR A 81 -18.82 2.83 -13.11
N ILE A 82 -19.62 1.75 -13.07
CA ILE A 82 -19.94 0.98 -11.86
C ILE A 82 -18.74 0.14 -11.38
N VAL A 83 -18.02 -0.53 -12.28
CA VAL A 83 -16.90 -1.40 -11.91
C VAL A 83 -15.74 -0.60 -11.30
N PRO A 84 -15.25 0.49 -11.91
CA PRO A 84 -14.22 1.34 -11.31
C PRO A 84 -14.63 1.91 -9.94
N PHE A 85 -15.90 2.32 -9.78
CA PHE A 85 -16.41 2.84 -8.50
C PHE A 85 -16.37 1.78 -7.39
N ASN A 86 -16.83 0.57 -7.68
CA ASN A 86 -16.81 -0.53 -6.72
C ASN A 86 -15.38 -0.93 -6.34
N VAL A 87 -14.47 -1.02 -7.31
CA VAL A 87 -13.05 -1.31 -7.05
C VAL A 87 -12.43 -0.25 -6.14
N HIS A 88 -12.69 1.03 -6.42
CA HIS A 88 -12.22 2.13 -5.57
C HIS A 88 -12.74 2.01 -4.13
N LEU A 89 -14.04 1.75 -3.95
CA LEU A 89 -14.64 1.57 -2.63
C LEU A 89 -13.99 0.40 -1.88
N ILE A 90 -13.86 -0.76 -2.51
CA ILE A 90 -13.25 -1.94 -1.89
C ILE A 90 -11.81 -1.65 -1.45
N LEU A 91 -11.01 -1.04 -2.31
CA LEU A 91 -9.62 -0.71 -2.00
C LEU A 91 -9.50 0.33 -0.86
N SER A 92 -10.43 1.28 -0.81
CA SER A 92 -10.49 2.27 0.29
C SER A 92 -10.75 1.59 1.63
N VAL A 93 -11.72 0.67 1.67
CA VAL A 93 -12.07 -0.11 2.87
C VAL A 93 -10.92 -1.06 3.24
N ALA A 94 -10.34 -1.76 2.27
CA ALA A 94 -9.18 -2.64 2.47
C ALA A 94 -7.98 -1.87 3.06
N SER A 95 -7.71 -0.67 2.53
CA SER A 95 -6.62 0.20 3.01
C SER A 95 -6.82 0.60 4.47
N TYR A 96 -8.06 0.86 4.87
CA TYR A 96 -8.36 1.16 6.27
C TYR A 96 -8.09 -0.03 7.17
N PHE A 97 -8.62 -1.22 6.84
CA PHE A 97 -8.40 -2.40 7.69
C PHE A 97 -6.92 -2.84 7.71
N ALA A 98 -6.18 -2.64 6.62
CA ALA A 98 -4.73 -2.90 6.59
C ALA A 98 -3.96 -2.14 7.69
N ARG A 99 -4.45 -0.96 8.11
CA ARG A 99 -3.84 -0.18 9.21
C ARG A 99 -4.01 -0.82 10.57
N TYR A 100 -4.87 -1.82 10.73
CA TYR A 100 -5.13 -2.43 12.02
C TYR A 100 -4.81 -3.92 12.05
N LEU A 101 -4.26 -4.48 10.97
CA LEU A 101 -3.80 -5.87 10.97
C LEU A 101 -2.69 -6.07 12.01
N SER A 102 -2.89 -7.01 12.93
CA SER A 102 -1.92 -7.45 13.92
C SER A 102 -1.22 -8.75 13.51
N SER A 103 -0.16 -9.11 14.22
CA SER A 103 0.79 -10.16 13.83
C SER A 103 0.24 -11.58 13.99
N ASP A 104 0.49 -12.43 12.97
CA ASP A 104 0.25 -13.90 12.87
C ASP A 104 -0.84 -14.36 11.88
N HIS A 105 -1.15 -13.55 10.86
CA HIS A 105 -2.24 -13.85 9.91
C HIS A 105 -1.80 -13.90 8.44
N SER A 106 -0.62 -14.46 8.19
CA SER A 106 -0.11 -14.71 6.82
C SER A 106 -1.05 -15.61 5.99
N TRP A 107 -1.88 -16.43 6.65
CA TRP A 107 -2.88 -17.28 6.01
C TRP A 107 -3.87 -16.49 5.13
N ILE A 108 -4.18 -15.23 5.47
CA ILE A 108 -5.05 -14.36 4.64
C ILE A 108 -4.44 -14.18 3.25
N PHE A 109 -3.11 -14.15 3.17
CA PHE A 109 -2.39 -13.87 1.95
C PHE A 109 -2.06 -15.12 1.15
N ASN A 110 -1.83 -16.27 1.79
CA ASN A 110 -1.45 -17.53 1.12
C ASN A 110 -2.39 -17.89 -0.05
N ASP A 111 -3.69 -17.68 0.09
CA ASP A 111 -4.68 -18.01 -0.96
C ASP A 111 -5.06 -16.80 -1.85
N ARG A 112 -4.49 -15.62 -1.58
CA ARG A 112 -4.91 -14.34 -2.18
C ARG A 112 -3.77 -13.48 -2.70
N MET A 113 -2.55 -14.02 -2.76
CA MET A 113 -1.39 -13.33 -3.38
C MET A 113 -1.68 -12.88 -4.82
N GLY A 114 -2.46 -13.68 -5.58
CA GLY A 114 -2.86 -13.34 -6.95
C GLY A 114 -3.55 -11.98 -7.06
N VAL A 115 -4.38 -11.61 -6.08
CA VAL A 115 -5.03 -10.30 -6.02
C VAL A 115 -4.01 -9.18 -5.88
N LEU A 116 -3.04 -9.32 -4.97
CA LEU A 116 -2.00 -8.30 -4.79
C LEU A 116 -1.14 -8.13 -6.04
N VAL A 117 -0.80 -9.25 -6.70
CA VAL A 117 -0.09 -9.24 -7.99
C VAL A 117 -0.92 -8.54 -9.06
N ALA A 118 -2.24 -8.77 -9.11
CA ALA A 118 -3.15 -8.09 -10.03
C ALA A 118 -3.16 -6.57 -9.81
N LEU A 119 -3.16 -6.12 -8.55
CA LEU A 119 -3.11 -4.69 -8.22
C LEU A 119 -1.77 -4.05 -8.64
N ILE A 120 -0.65 -4.74 -8.45
CA ILE A 120 0.67 -4.31 -8.92
C ILE A 120 0.65 -4.16 -10.45
N ASN A 121 0.18 -5.20 -11.16
CA ASN A 121 0.09 -5.20 -12.61
C ASN A 121 -0.81 -4.08 -13.12
N TYR A 122 -1.91 -3.79 -12.41
CA TYR A 122 -2.79 -2.68 -12.77
C TYR A 122 -2.03 -1.35 -12.78
N VAL A 123 -1.28 -1.06 -11.71
CA VAL A 123 -0.46 0.16 -11.62
C VAL A 123 0.62 0.20 -12.71
N GLU A 124 1.31 -0.91 -12.96
CA GLU A 124 2.30 -0.99 -14.04
C GLU A 124 1.72 -0.72 -15.42
N GLN A 125 0.57 -1.32 -15.74
CA GLN A 125 -0.09 -1.13 -17.03
C GLN A 125 -0.55 0.32 -17.18
N ARG A 126 -1.08 0.95 -16.12
CA ARG A 126 -1.43 2.39 -16.12
C ARG A 126 -0.23 3.26 -16.46
N ILE A 127 0.94 3.00 -15.88
CA ILE A 127 2.20 3.69 -16.22
C ILE A 127 2.52 3.51 -17.70
N LYS A 128 2.47 2.28 -18.22
CA LYS A 128 2.84 1.99 -19.61
C LYS A 128 1.91 2.67 -20.62
N LEU A 129 0.60 2.68 -20.35
CA LEU A 129 -0.43 3.16 -21.27
C LEU A 129 -0.58 4.67 -21.25
N ILE A 130 -0.77 5.25 -20.06
CA ILE A 130 -1.14 6.67 -19.91
C ILE A 130 0.10 7.53 -19.63
N LYS A 131 1.23 6.90 -19.25
CA LYS A 131 2.46 7.59 -18.79
C LYS A 131 2.23 8.52 -17.61
N THR A 132 1.09 8.38 -16.92
CA THR A 132 0.77 9.08 -15.68
C THR A 132 0.29 8.06 -14.66
N LEU A 133 0.64 8.29 -13.41
CA LEU A 133 0.16 7.52 -12.26
C LEU A 133 -1.04 8.16 -11.59
N SER A 134 -1.84 8.92 -12.34
CA SER A 134 -3.00 9.61 -11.79
C SER A 134 -4.26 8.74 -11.84
N GLY A 135 -5.11 8.91 -10.83
CA GLY A 135 -6.41 8.28 -10.74
C GLY A 135 -6.68 7.68 -9.36
N SER A 136 -7.93 7.80 -8.91
CA SER A 136 -8.33 7.41 -7.56
C SER A 136 -8.05 5.93 -7.23
N ILE A 137 -8.22 5.01 -8.20
CA ILE A 137 -7.88 3.59 -8.00
C ILE A 137 -6.37 3.40 -7.76
N VAL A 138 -5.51 4.08 -8.53
CA VAL A 138 -4.05 4.00 -8.35
C VAL A 138 -3.67 4.51 -6.96
N GLU A 139 -4.25 5.63 -6.55
CA GLU A 139 -4.04 6.20 -5.21
C GLU A 139 -4.46 5.21 -4.10
N CYS A 140 -5.62 4.57 -4.23
CA CYS A 140 -6.05 3.55 -3.26
C CYS A 140 -5.13 2.33 -3.23
N ILE A 141 -4.63 1.86 -4.38
CA ILE A 141 -3.66 0.74 -4.44
C ILE A 141 -2.36 1.12 -3.72
N ILE A 142 -1.83 2.32 -3.99
CA ILE A 142 -0.61 2.79 -3.36
C ILE A 142 -0.80 2.94 -1.84
N ASN A 143 -1.95 3.48 -1.41
CA ASN A 143 -2.29 3.58 0.02
C ASN A 143 -2.41 2.19 0.67
N LEU A 144 -3.03 1.22 -0.01
CA LEU A 144 -3.09 -0.16 0.47
C LEU A 144 -1.68 -0.71 0.71
N PHE A 145 -0.79 -0.64 -0.30
CA PHE A 145 0.58 -1.12 -0.15
C PHE A 145 1.39 -0.35 0.89
N TRP A 146 1.14 0.94 1.07
CA TRP A 146 1.72 1.72 2.15
C TRP A 146 1.33 1.16 3.51
N ASN A 147 0.04 0.93 3.76
CA ASN A 147 -0.43 0.36 5.03
C ASN A 147 0.09 -1.07 5.24
N LEU A 148 0.12 -1.91 4.20
CA LEU A 148 0.66 -3.28 4.28
C LEU A 148 2.16 -3.29 4.55
N SER A 149 2.93 -2.42 3.90
CA SER A 149 4.40 -2.33 4.10
C SER A 149 4.77 -1.91 5.51
N ASP A 150 3.89 -1.16 6.20
CA ASP A 150 4.12 -0.79 7.59
C ASP A 150 3.98 -1.98 8.56
N ARG A 151 3.42 -3.11 8.09
CA ARG A 151 3.28 -4.33 8.87
C ARG A 151 4.49 -5.24 8.63
N ILE A 152 5.37 -5.27 9.63
CA ILE A 152 6.63 -6.03 9.64
C ILE A 152 6.44 -7.48 9.15
N PHE A 153 5.41 -8.17 9.67
CA PHE A 153 5.15 -9.58 9.36
C PHE A 153 4.68 -9.82 7.91
N LEU A 154 4.29 -8.76 7.18
CA LEU A 154 3.88 -8.85 5.78
C LEU A 154 5.02 -8.62 4.80
N VAL A 155 6.18 -8.13 5.25
CA VAL A 155 7.31 -7.84 4.36
C VAL A 155 7.74 -9.05 3.52
N PRO A 156 7.82 -10.28 4.05
CA PRO A 156 8.14 -11.46 3.24
C PRO A 156 7.18 -11.65 2.06
N ILE A 157 5.87 -11.51 2.31
CA ILE A 157 4.82 -11.63 1.28
C ILE A 157 4.96 -10.51 0.23
N LEU A 158 5.22 -9.28 0.68
CA LEU A 158 5.41 -8.14 -0.22
C LEU A 158 6.66 -8.29 -1.10
N VAL A 159 7.72 -8.87 -0.55
CA VAL A 159 8.94 -9.23 -1.30
C VAL A 159 8.63 -10.32 -2.33
N GLU A 160 7.88 -11.36 -1.94
CA GLU A 160 7.52 -12.48 -2.81
C GLU A 160 6.69 -12.04 -4.03
N ILE A 161 5.76 -11.10 -3.86
CA ILE A 161 5.00 -10.50 -4.98
C ILE A 161 5.79 -9.47 -5.80
N ASN A 162 7.10 -9.34 -5.58
CA ASN A 162 7.99 -8.38 -6.24
C ASN A 162 7.60 -6.90 -6.06
N LEU A 163 6.95 -6.53 -4.94
CA LEU A 163 6.64 -5.14 -4.65
C LEU A 163 7.88 -4.22 -4.64
N PRO A 164 9.05 -4.62 -4.07
CA PRO A 164 10.24 -3.76 -4.04
C PRO A 164 10.67 -3.28 -5.44
N LYS A 165 10.76 -4.19 -6.40
CA LYS A 165 11.12 -3.87 -7.79
C LYS A 165 10.12 -2.89 -8.41
N ASN A 166 8.84 -3.13 -8.18
CA ASN A 166 7.76 -2.31 -8.74
C ASN A 166 7.78 -0.89 -8.18
N ILE A 167 7.85 -0.72 -6.87
CA ILE A 167 7.86 0.60 -6.22
C ILE A 167 9.08 1.42 -6.64
N VAL A 168 10.25 0.78 -6.73
CA VAL A 168 11.49 1.43 -7.19
C VAL A 168 11.35 1.89 -8.64
N ASN A 169 10.79 1.06 -9.51
CA ASN A 169 10.50 1.46 -10.89
C ASN A 169 9.49 2.62 -10.93
N TRP A 170 8.40 2.56 -10.18
CA TRP A 170 7.33 3.57 -10.17
C TRP A 170 7.83 4.94 -9.69
N LEU A 171 8.78 4.97 -8.76
CA LEU A 171 9.44 6.20 -8.31
C LEU A 171 10.10 6.96 -9.46
N SER A 172 10.61 6.26 -10.47
CA SER A 172 11.19 6.89 -11.67
C SER A 172 10.13 7.49 -12.62
N TYR A 173 8.86 7.10 -12.50
CA TYR A 173 7.79 7.50 -13.43
C TYR A 173 6.81 8.53 -12.87
N SER A 174 6.72 8.72 -11.56
CA SER A 174 5.72 9.65 -10.99
C SER A 174 6.23 10.52 -9.86
N TYR A 175 5.95 11.81 -10.03
CA TYR A 175 6.13 12.82 -9.01
C TYR A 175 4.96 12.88 -8.02
N GLU A 176 3.73 12.58 -8.47
CA GLU A 176 2.51 12.76 -7.67
C GLU A 176 2.50 11.86 -6.43
N HIS A 177 2.99 10.63 -6.56
CA HIS A 177 2.98 9.64 -5.48
C HIS A 177 4.37 9.34 -4.90
N CYS A 178 5.37 10.17 -5.22
CA CYS A 178 6.75 9.96 -4.80
C CYS A 178 6.88 9.80 -3.27
N VAL A 179 6.10 10.55 -2.50
CA VAL A 179 6.10 10.48 -1.02
C VAL A 179 5.70 9.09 -0.55
N SER A 180 4.61 8.54 -1.09
CA SER A 180 4.13 7.22 -0.73
C SER A 180 5.13 6.15 -1.12
N PHE A 181 5.78 6.27 -2.29
CA PHE A 181 6.82 5.33 -2.71
C PHE A 181 8.05 5.36 -1.80
N ILE A 182 8.54 6.55 -1.43
CA ILE A 182 9.64 6.69 -0.47
C ILE A 182 9.27 6.08 0.88
N SER A 183 8.04 6.32 1.37
CA SER A 183 7.56 5.73 2.62
C SER A 183 7.46 4.20 2.55
N ILE A 184 6.98 3.64 1.43
CA ILE A 184 6.94 2.18 1.22
C ILE A 184 8.36 1.60 1.20
N ILE A 185 9.29 2.24 0.48
CA ILE A 185 10.70 1.81 0.44
C ILE A 185 11.29 1.82 1.85
N HIS A 186 11.09 2.90 2.61
CA HIS A 186 11.52 2.98 4.01
C HIS A 186 10.93 1.86 4.86
N ASN A 187 9.62 1.60 4.73
CA ASN A 187 8.97 0.56 5.51
C ASN A 187 9.55 -0.83 5.23
N LEU A 188 9.83 -1.13 3.95
CA LEU A 188 10.48 -2.37 3.52
C LEU A 188 11.94 -2.46 4.02
N SER A 189 12.71 -1.36 3.96
CA SER A 189 14.12 -1.34 4.37
C SER A 189 14.35 -1.43 5.89
N ARG A 190 13.29 -1.44 6.69
CA ARG A 190 13.37 -1.78 8.13
C ARG A 190 13.57 -3.28 8.39
N HIS A 191 13.53 -4.11 7.35
CA HIS A 191 13.59 -5.57 7.43
C HIS A 191 14.67 -6.15 6.53
N ASP A 192 15.37 -7.18 7.01
CA ASP A 192 16.50 -7.80 6.28
C ASP A 192 16.08 -8.31 4.89
N GLU A 193 14.95 -9.02 4.78
CA GLU A 193 14.42 -9.49 3.49
C GLU A 193 14.08 -8.32 2.54
N GLY A 194 13.54 -7.23 3.09
CA GLY A 194 13.24 -6.02 2.33
C GLY A 194 14.51 -5.32 1.86
N VAL A 195 15.53 -5.22 2.71
CA VAL A 195 16.86 -4.67 2.37
C VAL A 195 17.49 -5.49 1.25
N ASP A 196 17.50 -6.81 1.36
CA ASP A 196 18.05 -7.70 0.33
C ASP A 196 17.34 -7.54 -1.02
N ALA A 197 16.01 -7.45 -1.01
CA ALA A 197 15.22 -7.27 -2.22
C ALA A 197 15.43 -5.89 -2.85
N LEU A 198 15.47 -4.82 -2.04
CA LEU A 198 15.72 -3.45 -2.50
C LEU A 198 17.14 -3.29 -3.06
N ASN A 199 18.15 -3.91 -2.42
CA ASN A 199 19.53 -3.87 -2.91
C ASN A 199 19.68 -4.55 -4.28
N LYS A 200 18.96 -5.65 -4.52
CA LYS A 200 18.89 -6.29 -5.86
C LYS A 200 18.28 -5.39 -6.94
N CYS A 201 17.52 -4.36 -6.55
CA CYS A 201 16.88 -3.41 -7.46
C CYS A 201 17.71 -2.13 -7.68
N ASN A 202 18.96 -2.07 -7.23
CA ASN A 202 19.82 -0.88 -7.31
C ASN A 202 19.19 0.37 -6.66
N THR A 203 18.42 0.17 -5.57
CA THR A 203 17.61 1.21 -4.94
C THR A 203 18.45 2.40 -4.46
N ILE A 204 19.69 2.17 -3.97
CA ILE A 204 20.58 3.23 -3.51
C ILE A 204 20.83 4.27 -4.60
N GLU A 205 21.18 3.83 -5.82
CA GLU A 205 21.48 4.74 -6.93
C GLU A 205 20.22 5.51 -7.35
N ILE A 206 19.08 4.83 -7.42
CA ILE A 206 17.81 5.45 -7.80
C ILE A 206 17.38 6.51 -6.78
N ILE A 207 17.53 6.23 -5.48
CA ILE A 207 17.23 7.19 -4.41
C ILE A 207 18.19 8.38 -4.42
N LYS A 208 19.49 8.16 -4.67
CA LYS A 208 20.46 9.26 -4.82
C LYS A 208 20.15 10.14 -6.02
N ASN A 209 19.80 9.55 -7.16
CA ASN A 209 19.40 10.27 -8.36
C ASN A 209 18.12 11.08 -8.11
N TYR A 210 17.11 10.47 -7.50
CA TYR A 210 15.88 11.15 -7.08
C TYR A 210 16.17 12.34 -6.16
N GLN A 211 17.02 12.16 -5.15
CA GLN A 211 17.41 13.23 -4.23
C GLN A 211 18.09 14.39 -4.96
N HIS A 212 18.99 14.10 -5.90
CA HIS A 212 19.69 15.11 -6.68
C HIS A 212 18.73 15.88 -7.60
N GLU A 213 17.96 15.17 -8.42
CA GLU A 213 17.02 15.74 -9.38
C GLU A 213 15.91 16.58 -8.72
N LYS A 214 15.50 16.22 -7.49
CA LYS A 214 14.40 16.85 -6.77
C LYS A 214 14.84 17.64 -5.54
N SER A 215 16.12 17.94 -5.41
CA SER A 215 16.74 18.63 -4.26
C SER A 215 15.98 19.89 -3.81
N PHE A 216 15.45 20.67 -4.75
CA PHE A 216 14.69 21.90 -4.47
C PHE A 216 13.25 21.69 -3.96
N MET A 217 12.72 20.47 -4.05
CA MET A 217 11.34 20.10 -3.67
C MET A 217 11.28 19.20 -2.43
N ILE A 218 12.44 18.76 -1.92
CA ILE A 218 12.52 17.84 -0.79
C ILE A 218 12.51 18.68 0.50
N ASN A 219 11.44 18.55 1.28
CA ASN A 219 11.40 19.10 2.63
C ASN A 219 12.29 18.26 3.57
N MET A 220 12.57 18.80 4.77
CA MET A 220 13.45 18.15 5.74
C MET A 220 12.98 16.75 6.17
N GLU A 221 11.67 16.53 6.28
CA GLU A 221 11.13 15.21 6.66
C GLU A 221 11.39 14.15 5.60
N ARG A 222 11.22 14.49 4.32
CA ARG A 222 11.56 13.59 3.21
C ARG A 222 13.07 13.36 3.12
N LEU A 223 13.87 14.39 3.36
CA LEU A 223 15.33 14.26 3.40
C LEU A 223 15.77 13.27 4.49
N LEU A 224 15.12 13.33 5.64
CA LEU A 224 15.35 12.40 6.75
C LEU A 224 15.01 10.96 6.36
N LEU A 225 13.82 10.73 5.79
CA LEU A 225 13.40 9.41 5.31
C LEU A 225 14.36 8.84 4.25
N ILE A 226 14.75 9.65 3.26
CA ILE A 226 15.74 9.28 2.24
C ILE A 226 17.05 8.87 2.88
N SER A 227 17.52 9.63 3.88
CA SER A 227 18.77 9.34 4.55
C SER A 227 18.70 8.05 5.37
N MET A 228 17.55 7.77 6.01
CA MET A 228 17.31 6.52 6.74
C MET A 228 17.32 5.32 5.78
N ILE A 229 16.65 5.42 4.62
CA ILE A 229 16.67 4.40 3.56
C ILE A 229 18.11 4.15 3.12
N LEU A 230 18.84 5.21 2.75
CA LEU A 230 20.22 5.07 2.29
C LEU A 230 21.10 4.43 3.36
N ALA A 231 20.89 4.77 4.64
CA ALA A 231 21.63 4.17 5.74
C ALA A 231 21.32 2.67 5.90
N GLN A 232 20.05 2.29 5.84
CA GLN A 232 19.59 0.90 5.97
C GLN A 232 20.07 0.01 4.82
N LEU A 233 20.14 0.56 3.61
CA LEU A 233 20.56 -0.19 2.42
C LEU A 233 22.08 -0.29 2.27
N SER A 234 22.84 0.61 2.90
CA SER A 234 24.29 0.68 2.75
C SER A 234 25.03 -0.34 3.61
N SER A 235 26.13 -0.86 3.07
CA SER A 235 27.11 -1.63 3.85
C SER A 235 27.80 -0.76 4.92
N PRO A 236 28.33 -1.36 6.00
CA PRO A 236 29.12 -0.65 7.01
C PRO A 236 30.28 0.16 6.44
N GLU A 237 30.90 -0.32 5.35
CA GLU A 237 31.99 0.34 4.65
C GLU A 237 31.52 1.61 3.93
N GLN A 238 30.37 1.54 3.24
CA GLN A 238 29.76 2.71 2.59
C GLN A 238 29.34 3.76 3.62
N LEU A 239 28.81 3.34 4.77
CA LEU A 239 28.43 4.25 5.86
C LEU A 239 29.63 5.01 6.44
N LYS A 240 30.81 4.37 6.52
CA LYS A 240 32.05 5.03 7.00
C LYS A 240 32.53 6.15 6.08
N CYS A 241 32.18 6.11 4.79
CA CYS A 241 32.51 7.15 3.82
C CYS A 241 31.55 8.36 3.92
N ASP A 242 30.32 8.17 4.36
CA ASP A 242 29.25 9.19 4.41
C ASP A 242 28.99 9.76 5.84
N LYS A 243 30.02 9.82 6.69
CA LYS A 243 29.92 10.24 8.11
C LYS A 243 29.26 11.61 8.35
N ARG A 244 29.40 12.58 7.44
CA ARG A 244 28.82 13.92 7.60
C ARG A 244 27.29 13.91 7.52
N ILE A 245 26.73 13.13 6.60
CA ILE A 245 25.28 13.02 6.40
C ILE A 245 24.66 12.28 7.60
N MET A 246 25.31 11.20 8.04
CA MET A 246 24.87 10.39 9.19
C MET A 246 24.82 11.19 10.49
N ASN A 247 25.87 11.98 10.78
CA ASN A 247 25.91 12.81 11.98
C ASN A 247 24.84 13.92 11.93
N GLY A 248 24.54 14.47 10.75
CA GLY A 248 23.44 15.43 10.59
C GLY A 248 22.08 14.81 10.90
N VAL A 249 21.82 13.61 10.36
CA VAL A 249 20.58 12.85 10.60
C VAL A 249 20.41 12.46 12.06
N LEU A 250 21.47 11.93 12.68
CA LEU A 250 21.47 11.57 14.10
C LEU A 250 21.23 12.78 15.01
N ASN A 251 21.88 13.91 14.73
CA ASN A 251 21.67 15.14 15.50
C ASN A 251 20.24 15.67 15.37
N GLU A 252 19.64 15.59 14.20
CA GLU A 252 18.25 16.00 13.96
C GLU A 252 17.25 15.07 14.69
N LEU A 253 17.46 13.75 14.60
CA LEU A 253 16.65 12.77 15.34
C LEU A 253 16.74 12.98 16.85
N LEU A 254 17.96 13.23 17.36
CA LEU A 254 18.20 13.55 18.77
C LEU A 254 17.44 14.82 19.17
N GLN A 255 17.54 15.88 18.36
CA GLN A 255 16.87 17.16 18.63
C GLN A 255 15.35 17.00 18.65
N ARG A 256 14.76 16.24 17.72
CA ARG A 256 13.32 15.94 17.70
C ARG A 256 12.89 15.16 18.93
N THR A 257 13.67 14.16 19.34
CA THR A 257 13.40 13.37 20.54
C THR A 257 13.45 14.24 21.79
N MET A 258 14.46 15.12 21.90
CA MET A 258 14.58 16.08 23.01
C MET A 258 13.44 17.10 23.03
N ASN A 259 12.98 17.56 21.87
CA ASN A 259 11.87 18.51 21.78
C ASN A 259 10.53 17.83 22.15
N ALA A 260 10.32 16.58 21.71
CA ALA A 260 9.14 15.81 22.08
C ALA A 260 9.09 15.55 23.60
N ALA A 261 10.21 15.15 24.20
CA ALA A 261 10.32 14.92 25.63
C ALA A 261 10.18 16.18 26.50
N LYS A 262 10.30 17.38 25.92
CA LYS A 262 10.06 18.67 26.62
C LYS A 262 8.61 19.15 26.53
N ASN A 263 7.82 18.55 25.65
CA ASN A 263 6.41 18.89 25.44
C ASN A 263 5.45 17.93 26.16
N GLU A 264 5.98 17.01 26.97
CA GLU A 264 5.29 16.29 28.05
C GLU A 264 5.51 17.01 29.38
#